data_AF-A0A221W7M2-F1
#
_entry.id   AF-A0A221W7M2-F1
#
_cell.length_a   1.000
_cell.length_b   1.000
_cell.length_c   1.000
_cell.angle_alpha   90.00
_cell.angle_beta   90.00
_cell.angle_gamma   90.00
#
_symmetry.space_group_name_H-M   'P 1'
#
loop_
_entity.id
_entity.type
_entity.pdbx_description
1 polymer ?
#
loop_
_entity_poly.entity_id
_entity_poly.type
_entity_poly.pdbx_seq_one_letter_code
_entity_poly.pdbx_strand_id
1 'polypeptide(L)'
;MSGRRIMVGTGPGTRRDGVRGRPAAPSFASDGTQAGRSDSARGIGGPTPHQGRAGGVSAADREAVPSPDGRAGLVTVGHGTLDRSELAALLHGASIRELVDVRTVPGSRRNPDTAREAMSEWLPAEGISYRWEKRLGGFRRLADHSPDTYWRNTSFRAYAGHTRTPDFLAAMSELLDEVRERADGRVSVLCGETVWWRCHRRIIADYTWLVAGIPAWHLMHDGRLVEHPPTPGARVQSDGLLVYDVDPG
;
A
#
# COMPACT_ATOMS: atom_id res chain seq x y z
N MET A 1 15.25 -35.07 66.85
CA MET A 1 13.88 -34.96 67.40
C MET A 1 13.02 -34.20 66.40
N SER A 2 11.93 -34.83 65.94
CA SER A 2 10.78 -34.30 65.15
C SER A 2 11.08 -33.56 63.83
N GLY A 3 10.69 -33.98 62.61
CA GLY A 3 9.55 -34.80 62.15
C GLY A 3 8.40 -33.88 61.71
N ARG A 4 8.19 -33.60 60.41
CA ARG A 4 7.22 -34.24 59.46
C ARG A 4 7.29 -33.42 58.14
N ARG A 5 7.44 -33.93 56.91
CA ARG A 5 6.74 -34.94 56.07
C ARG A 5 5.34 -34.57 55.50
N ILE A 6 5.36 -34.23 54.20
CA ILE A 6 4.55 -34.65 53.02
C ILE A 6 3.02 -34.42 52.98
N MET A 7 2.48 -34.00 51.82
CA MET A 7 1.67 -34.84 50.89
C MET A 7 1.16 -34.11 49.63
N VAL A 8 1.19 -34.86 48.54
CA VAL A 8 0.78 -34.61 47.15
C VAL A 8 -0.56 -35.33 46.88
N GLY A 9 -1.33 -34.89 45.87
CA GLY A 9 -2.40 -35.65 45.19
C GLY A 9 -3.81 -35.11 45.47
N THR A 10 -4.81 -35.11 44.59
CA THR A 10 -5.10 -35.91 43.37
C THR A 10 -6.36 -35.31 42.68
N GLY A 11 -6.57 -35.48 41.36
CA GLY A 11 -7.89 -35.25 40.67
C GLY A 11 -8.93 -36.35 41.01
N PRO A 12 -10.03 -36.62 40.25
CA PRO A 12 -10.53 -36.11 38.94
C PRO A 12 -12.09 -35.91 38.80
N GLY A 13 -12.57 -35.47 37.60
CA GLY A 13 -13.92 -35.73 36.99
C GLY A 13 -15.17 -35.07 37.63
N THR A 14 -16.31 -34.74 36.99
CA THR A 14 -17.00 -35.21 35.76
C THR A 14 -18.11 -34.20 35.32
N ARG A 15 -18.70 -34.46 34.13
CA ARG A 15 -19.67 -33.70 33.31
C ARG A 15 -21.11 -33.57 33.87
N ARG A 16 -21.89 -32.61 33.31
CA ARG A 16 -23.28 -32.69 32.75
C ARG A 16 -23.72 -31.28 32.29
N ASP A 17 -24.01 -31.01 31.02
CA ASP A 17 -25.24 -31.23 30.22
C ASP A 17 -26.45 -30.35 30.59
N GLY A 18 -27.05 -29.69 29.57
CA GLY A 18 -28.41 -29.11 29.60
C GLY A 18 -28.50 -27.62 29.23
N VAL A 19 -28.52 -27.24 27.94
CA VAL A 19 -29.72 -27.06 27.07
C VAL A 19 -30.57 -25.82 27.39
N ARG A 20 -30.68 -24.94 26.36
CA ARG A 20 -31.82 -24.10 25.89
C ARG A 20 -31.22 -22.83 25.27
N GLY A 21 -31.51 -22.39 24.04
CA GLY A 21 -32.49 -22.71 23.03
C GLY A 21 -32.59 -21.44 22.15
N ARG A 22 -32.40 -21.58 20.83
CA ARG A 22 -32.61 -20.49 19.87
C ARG A 22 -34.10 -20.13 19.78
N PRO A 23 -34.42 -18.89 19.38
CA PRO A 23 -35.42 -18.71 18.34
C PRO A 23 -34.83 -18.00 17.13
N ALA A 24 -35.22 -18.50 15.96
CA ALA A 24 -35.03 -17.89 14.66
C ALA A 24 -35.98 -16.70 14.48
N ALA A 25 -35.56 -15.70 13.72
CA ALA A 25 -36.43 -14.65 13.18
C ALA A 25 -36.65 -14.90 11.67
N PRO A 26 -37.84 -14.58 11.14
CA PRO A 26 -38.37 -15.19 9.92
C PRO A 26 -37.93 -14.51 8.61
N SER A 27 -37.84 -15.34 7.57
CA SER A 27 -37.90 -14.98 6.16
C SER A 27 -39.33 -14.56 5.78
N PHE A 28 -39.48 -13.43 5.09
CA PHE A 28 -40.69 -13.13 4.33
C PHE A 28 -40.36 -12.84 2.88
N ALA A 29 -41.25 -13.37 2.04
CA ALA A 29 -41.17 -13.56 0.63
C ALA A 29 -41.52 -12.31 -0.19
N SER A 30 -41.19 -12.44 -1.47
CA SER A 30 -41.57 -11.63 -2.62
C SER A 30 -43.08 -11.52 -2.87
N ASP A 31 -43.48 -10.34 -3.33
CA ASP A 31 -44.50 -10.04 -4.37
C ASP A 31 -44.20 -8.59 -4.81
N GLY A 32 -44.09 -8.18 -6.09
CA GLY A 32 -44.78 -8.62 -7.28
C GLY A 32 -45.88 -7.59 -7.61
N THR A 33 -45.61 -6.55 -8.41
CA THR A 33 -46.65 -5.84 -9.21
C THR A 33 -45.99 -5.04 -10.35
N GLN A 34 -46.33 -5.45 -11.58
CA GLN A 34 -46.26 -4.67 -12.81
C GLN A 34 -47.39 -3.65 -12.86
N ALA A 35 -47.17 -2.53 -13.56
CA ALA A 35 -47.99 -2.00 -14.67
C ALA A 35 -47.99 -0.46 -14.67
N GLY A 36 -47.90 0.13 -15.87
CA GLY A 36 -48.23 1.54 -16.08
C GLY A 36 -47.44 2.22 -17.19
N ARG A 37 -47.73 1.87 -18.44
CA ARG A 37 -47.36 2.68 -19.62
C ARG A 37 -48.10 4.02 -19.56
N SER A 38 -47.46 5.11 -19.98
CA SER A 38 -48.09 6.06 -20.90
C SER A 38 -47.03 6.86 -21.67
N ASP A 39 -47.41 7.16 -22.89
CA ASP A 39 -46.63 7.58 -24.05
C ASP A 39 -46.67 9.11 -24.21
N SER A 40 -45.87 9.62 -25.15
CA SER A 40 -45.87 10.96 -25.77
C SER A 40 -45.16 12.09 -24.97
N ALA A 41 -44.32 12.96 -25.53
CA ALA A 41 -44.11 13.39 -26.92
C ALA A 41 -42.79 14.19 -27.08
N ARG A 42 -42.23 14.18 -28.31
CA ARG A 42 -41.45 15.25 -29.02
C ARG A 42 -40.20 15.78 -28.28
N GLY A 43 -38.96 15.56 -28.73
CA GLY A 43 -38.42 15.73 -30.08
C GLY A 43 -37.60 17.01 -30.15
N ILE A 44 -36.31 16.97 -29.78
CA ILE A 44 -35.32 18.02 -30.10
C ILE A 44 -33.91 17.40 -30.22
N GLY A 45 -33.33 17.48 -31.43
CA GLY A 45 -31.90 17.51 -31.75
C GLY A 45 -30.94 16.58 -31.01
N GLY A 46 -30.68 15.40 -31.58
CA GLY A 46 -29.51 14.61 -31.21
C GLY A 46 -28.21 15.27 -31.71
N PRO A 47 -27.16 15.42 -30.89
CA PRO A 47 -25.85 15.79 -31.39
C PRO A 47 -25.28 14.61 -32.18
N THR A 48 -24.83 14.93 -33.40
CA THR A 48 -24.06 14.05 -34.28
C THR A 48 -22.85 13.47 -33.53
N PRO A 49 -22.54 12.17 -33.66
CA PRO A 49 -21.32 11.62 -33.09
C PRO A 49 -20.15 12.17 -33.89
N HIS A 50 -19.38 13.06 -33.26
CA HIS A 50 -18.08 13.48 -33.77
C HIS A 50 -17.18 12.24 -33.76
N GLN A 51 -16.97 11.64 -34.93
CA GLN A 51 -15.93 10.63 -35.14
C GLN A 51 -14.58 11.34 -35.01
N GLY A 52 -14.17 11.59 -33.77
CA GLY A 52 -12.77 11.86 -33.44
C GLY A 52 -12.02 10.56 -33.65
N ARG A 53 -11.12 10.53 -34.63
CA ARG A 53 -10.10 9.48 -34.74
C ARG A 53 -9.38 9.37 -33.40
N ALA A 54 -9.71 8.34 -32.63
CA ALA A 54 -8.84 7.84 -31.57
C ALA A 54 -7.61 7.26 -32.26
N GLY A 55 -6.61 8.11 -32.49
CA GLY A 55 -5.24 7.65 -32.69
C GLY A 55 -4.75 7.08 -31.37
N GLY A 56 -5.18 5.85 -31.06
CA GLY A 56 -4.62 5.09 -29.97
C GLY A 56 -3.18 4.77 -30.31
N VAL A 57 -2.24 5.50 -29.72
CA VAL A 57 -0.90 4.96 -29.52
C VAL A 57 -1.05 3.76 -28.59
N SER A 58 -0.56 2.60 -29.02
CA SER A 58 -0.59 1.38 -28.22
C SER A 58 0.08 1.67 -26.87
N ALA A 59 -0.38 1.01 -25.80
CA ALA A 59 0.34 1.03 -24.52
C ALA A 59 1.80 0.55 -24.67
N ALA A 60 2.11 -0.19 -25.74
CA ALA A 60 3.46 -0.62 -26.10
C ALA A 60 4.36 0.49 -26.68
N ASP A 61 3.80 1.63 -27.13
CA ASP A 61 4.54 2.69 -27.83
C ASP A 61 4.86 3.89 -26.94
N ARG A 62 4.43 3.87 -25.66
CA ARG A 62 4.85 4.88 -24.68
C ARG A 62 6.23 4.51 -24.16
N GLU A 63 7.23 5.20 -24.69
CA GLU A 63 8.61 5.11 -24.20
C GLU A 63 8.59 5.37 -22.69
N ALA A 64 9.08 4.38 -21.92
CA ALA A 64 9.17 4.47 -20.47
C ALA A 64 9.87 5.77 -20.09
N VAL A 65 9.35 6.54 -19.13
CA VAL A 65 10.13 7.67 -18.59
C VAL A 65 11.43 7.08 -18.03
N PRO A 66 12.61 7.31 -18.65
CA PRO A 66 13.84 6.67 -18.23
C PRO A 66 14.21 7.20 -16.84
N SER A 67 14.79 6.33 -16.01
CA SER A 67 15.43 6.80 -14.79
C SER A 67 16.52 7.77 -15.24
N PRO A 68 16.70 8.96 -14.61
CA PRO A 68 17.63 9.99 -15.09
C PRO A 68 19.07 9.48 -15.35
N ASP A 69 19.45 8.37 -14.73
CA ASP A 69 20.77 7.74 -14.75
C ASP A 69 20.79 6.31 -15.34
N GLY A 70 19.66 5.81 -15.85
CA GLY A 70 19.54 4.45 -16.38
C GLY A 70 19.66 3.34 -15.33
N ARG A 71 19.68 3.67 -14.04
CA ARG A 71 19.76 2.67 -12.97
C ARG A 71 18.38 2.06 -12.70
N ALA A 72 18.38 0.75 -12.42
CA ALA A 72 17.22 0.08 -11.86
C ALA A 72 17.09 0.43 -10.36
N GLY A 73 15.85 0.45 -9.86
CA GLY A 73 15.59 0.79 -8.46
C GLY A 73 14.10 0.94 -8.20
N LEU A 74 13.77 1.32 -6.97
CA LEU A 74 12.39 1.32 -6.50
C LEU A 74 11.65 2.58 -6.96
N VAL A 75 10.47 2.42 -7.56
CA VAL A 75 9.54 3.56 -7.74
C VAL A 75 8.61 3.64 -6.54
N THR A 76 8.18 4.85 -6.20
CA THR A 76 7.13 5.05 -5.21
C THR A 76 6.05 5.94 -5.79
N VAL A 77 4.80 5.62 -5.51
CA VAL A 77 3.64 6.39 -5.97
C VAL A 77 2.63 6.53 -4.84
N GLY A 78 1.86 7.62 -4.87
CA GLY A 78 0.74 7.83 -3.97
C GLY A 78 -0.51 7.98 -4.79
N HIS A 79 -1.58 7.24 -4.51
CA HIS A 79 -2.80 7.36 -5.33
C HIS A 79 -3.50 8.71 -5.11
N GLY A 80 -3.43 9.30 -3.91
CA GLY A 80 -4.14 10.54 -3.62
C GLY A 80 -5.63 10.42 -3.96
N THR A 81 -6.10 11.29 -4.86
CA THR A 81 -7.47 11.28 -5.39
C THR A 81 -7.60 10.69 -6.79
N LEU A 82 -6.53 10.12 -7.37
CA LEU A 82 -6.59 9.54 -8.72
C LEU A 82 -7.62 8.42 -8.78
N ASP A 83 -8.45 8.45 -9.82
CA ASP A 83 -9.34 7.33 -10.13
C ASP A 83 -8.59 6.16 -10.76
N ARG A 84 -9.30 5.08 -11.09
CA ARG A 84 -8.74 3.91 -11.76
C ARG A 84 -7.97 4.28 -13.04
N SER A 85 -8.58 5.07 -13.91
CA SER A 85 -8.05 5.35 -15.25
C SER A 85 -6.80 6.23 -15.17
N GLU A 86 -6.84 7.23 -14.30
CA GLU A 86 -5.71 8.12 -14.04
C GLU A 86 -4.53 7.38 -13.42
N LEU A 87 -4.78 6.52 -12.42
CA LEU A 87 -3.74 5.71 -11.79
C LEU A 87 -3.15 4.69 -12.79
N ALA A 88 -3.98 3.99 -13.56
CA ALA A 88 -3.50 3.05 -14.58
C ALA A 88 -2.61 3.74 -15.61
N ALA A 89 -3.05 4.89 -16.15
CA ALA A 89 -2.27 5.66 -17.11
C ALA A 89 -0.93 6.12 -16.53
N LEU A 90 -0.92 6.57 -15.27
CA LEU A 90 0.29 7.00 -14.57
C LEU A 90 1.29 5.84 -14.40
N LEU A 91 0.81 4.67 -13.97
CA LEU A 91 1.64 3.48 -13.78
C LEU A 91 2.23 2.98 -15.10
N HIS A 92 1.44 2.97 -16.17
CA HIS A 92 1.92 2.60 -17.51
C HIS A 92 2.96 3.57 -18.05
N GLY A 93 2.77 4.88 -17.89
CA GLY A 93 3.74 5.89 -18.32
C GLY A 93 5.11 5.72 -17.66
N ALA A 94 5.14 5.18 -16.44
CA ALA A 94 6.38 4.85 -15.71
C ALA A 94 6.86 3.40 -15.91
N SER A 95 6.18 2.62 -16.74
CA SER A 95 6.45 1.20 -16.99
C SER A 95 6.49 0.35 -15.72
N ILE A 96 5.57 0.65 -14.80
CA ILE A 96 5.35 -0.17 -13.61
C ILE A 96 4.71 -1.48 -14.03
N ARG A 97 5.28 -2.59 -13.58
CA ARG A 97 4.75 -3.95 -13.79
C ARG A 97 4.28 -4.60 -12.51
N GLU A 98 4.67 -4.04 -11.37
CA GLU A 98 4.25 -4.51 -10.06
C GLU A 98 4.00 -3.35 -9.12
N LEU A 99 2.84 -3.38 -8.47
CA LEU A 99 2.42 -2.42 -7.48
C LEU A 99 2.28 -3.10 -6.12
N VAL A 100 3.16 -2.71 -5.20
CA VAL A 100 3.19 -3.19 -3.81
C VAL A 100 2.48 -2.17 -2.92
N ASP A 101 1.26 -2.48 -2.49
CA ASP A 101 0.51 -1.61 -1.60
C ASP A 101 1.05 -1.69 -0.17
N VAL A 102 1.59 -0.59 0.32
CA VAL A 102 2.16 -0.48 1.67
C VAL A 102 1.23 0.30 2.62
N ARG A 103 -0.05 0.47 2.28
CA ARG A 103 -1.03 1.08 3.20
C ARG A 103 -1.36 0.11 4.33
N THR A 104 -1.42 0.60 5.56
CA THR A 104 -1.85 -0.23 6.71
C THR A 104 -3.29 -0.70 6.57
N VAL A 105 -4.16 0.16 6.06
CA VAL A 105 -5.58 -0.12 5.80
C VAL A 105 -5.88 0.35 4.38
N PRO A 106 -5.75 -0.54 3.38
CA PRO A 106 -5.93 -0.21 1.97
C PRO A 106 -7.42 -0.16 1.57
N GLY A 107 -8.25 0.47 2.38
CA GLY A 107 -9.67 0.69 2.10
C GLY A 107 -9.94 2.16 1.85
N SER A 108 -10.93 2.47 1.01
CA SER A 108 -11.32 3.87 0.78
C SER A 108 -12.81 3.97 0.45
N ARG A 109 -13.56 4.65 1.32
CA ARG A 109 -14.98 4.98 1.05
C ARG A 109 -15.13 6.10 0.02
N ARG A 110 -14.13 6.98 -0.08
CA ARG A 110 -14.17 8.18 -0.94
C ARG A 110 -13.65 7.90 -2.35
N ASN A 111 -12.82 6.88 -2.51
CA ASN A 111 -12.26 6.46 -3.78
C ASN A 111 -12.26 4.92 -3.83
N PRO A 112 -13.39 4.30 -4.19
CA PRO A 112 -13.53 2.84 -4.17
C PRO A 112 -12.58 2.14 -5.14
N ASP A 113 -12.16 2.79 -6.23
CA ASP A 113 -11.22 2.23 -7.22
C ASP A 113 -9.84 1.93 -6.61
N THR A 114 -9.46 2.66 -5.57
CA THR A 114 -8.21 2.47 -4.82
C THR A 114 -8.38 1.56 -3.60
N ALA A 115 -9.54 0.97 -3.38
CA ALA A 115 -9.69 -0.08 -2.38
C ALA A 115 -8.90 -1.32 -2.82
N ARG A 116 -8.32 -2.05 -1.87
CA ARG A 116 -7.53 -3.27 -2.13
C ARG A 116 -8.31 -4.25 -3.01
N GLU A 117 -9.57 -4.49 -2.67
CA GLU A 117 -10.42 -5.45 -3.40
C GLU A 117 -10.53 -5.07 -4.88
N ALA A 118 -10.82 -3.79 -5.17
CA ALA A 118 -10.89 -3.28 -6.53
C ALA A 118 -9.53 -3.39 -7.25
N MET A 119 -8.45 -2.92 -6.62
CA MET A 119 -7.11 -2.93 -7.21
C MET A 119 -6.58 -4.34 -7.48
N SER A 120 -6.90 -5.32 -6.63
CA SER A 120 -6.58 -6.74 -6.85
C SER A 120 -7.23 -7.31 -8.12
N GLU A 121 -8.33 -6.72 -8.59
CA GLU A 121 -9.03 -7.15 -9.79
C GLU A 121 -8.57 -6.38 -11.03
N TRP A 122 -8.56 -5.04 -10.95
CA TRP A 122 -8.34 -4.24 -12.13
C TRP A 122 -6.87 -4.09 -12.51
N LEU A 123 -5.92 -4.05 -11.57
CA LEU A 123 -4.49 -3.93 -11.92
C LEU A 123 -3.99 -5.11 -12.77
N PRO A 124 -4.31 -6.38 -12.42
CA PRO A 124 -3.94 -7.51 -13.27
C PRO A 124 -4.59 -7.47 -14.65
N ALA A 125 -5.81 -6.92 -14.76
CA ALA A 125 -6.48 -6.74 -16.06
C ALA A 125 -5.77 -5.69 -16.93
N GLU A 126 -5.06 -4.72 -16.33
CA GLU A 126 -4.16 -3.79 -17.02
C GLU A 126 -2.73 -4.37 -17.20
N GLY A 127 -2.47 -5.61 -16.80
CA GLY A 127 -1.15 -6.24 -16.90
C GLY A 127 -0.13 -5.78 -15.85
N ILE A 128 -0.62 -5.27 -14.70
CA ILE A 128 0.19 -4.86 -13.55
C ILE A 128 -0.10 -5.83 -12.39
N SER A 129 0.93 -6.52 -11.91
CA SER A 129 0.82 -7.37 -10.72
C SER A 129 0.54 -6.52 -9.49
N TYR A 130 -0.30 -7.02 -8.58
CA TYR A 130 -0.65 -6.34 -7.35
C TYR A 130 -0.45 -7.24 -6.14
N ARG A 131 0.20 -6.72 -5.10
CA ARG A 131 0.26 -7.37 -3.78
C ARG A 131 0.14 -6.35 -2.66
N TRP A 132 -0.44 -6.78 -1.54
CA TRP A 132 -0.54 -5.96 -0.34
C TRP A 132 0.52 -6.37 0.69
N GLU A 133 1.37 -5.42 1.08
CA GLU A 133 2.46 -5.62 2.04
C GLU A 133 2.24 -4.82 3.33
N LYS A 134 1.42 -5.38 4.23
CA LYS A 134 1.07 -4.71 5.49
C LYS A 134 2.28 -4.52 6.42
N ARG A 135 3.33 -5.34 6.30
CA ARG A 135 4.55 -5.22 7.14
C ARG A 135 5.26 -3.88 6.91
N LEU A 136 5.13 -3.30 5.71
CA LEU A 136 5.66 -1.97 5.37
C LEU A 136 4.66 -0.81 5.66
N GLY A 137 3.51 -1.13 6.27
CA GLY A 137 2.43 -0.21 6.64
C GLY A 137 2.80 1.02 7.48
N GLY A 138 2.32 2.22 7.10
CA GLY A 138 2.64 3.47 7.80
C GLY A 138 2.17 3.66 9.26
N PHE A 139 1.06 3.06 9.69
CA PHE A 139 0.51 3.29 11.04
C PHE A 139 1.26 2.45 12.08
N ARG A 140 2.03 3.14 12.94
CA ARG A 140 2.89 2.52 13.97
C ARG A 140 2.77 3.27 15.29
N ARG A 141 2.97 2.56 16.40
CA ARG A 141 2.97 3.12 17.75
C ARG A 141 4.38 3.57 18.10
N LEU A 142 4.52 4.80 18.59
CA LEU A 142 5.80 5.31 19.09
C LEU A 142 6.21 4.54 20.34
N ALA A 143 7.48 4.11 20.39
CA ALA A 143 8.08 3.55 21.59
C ALA A 143 8.49 4.66 22.56
N ASP A 144 8.48 4.37 23.86
CA ASP A 144 8.71 5.36 24.93
C ASP A 144 10.07 6.07 24.83
N HIS A 145 11.09 5.38 24.28
CA HIS A 145 12.46 5.89 24.12
C HIS A 145 12.95 5.75 22.68
N SER A 146 12.36 6.52 21.76
CA SER A 146 12.83 6.55 20.36
C SER A 146 14.15 7.34 20.23
N PRO A 147 15.18 6.76 19.57
CA PRO A 147 16.40 7.47 19.24
C PRO A 147 16.23 8.45 18.08
N ASP A 148 15.09 8.44 17.38
CA ASP A 148 14.85 9.22 16.17
C ASP A 148 14.43 10.66 16.52
N THR A 149 15.40 11.47 16.91
CA THR A 149 15.20 12.84 17.39
C THR A 149 14.87 13.85 16.28
N TYR A 150 15.27 13.58 15.03
CA TYR A 150 15.06 14.46 13.88
C TYR A 150 13.57 14.71 13.57
N TRP A 151 12.74 13.68 13.70
CA TRP A 151 11.32 13.78 13.31
C TRP A 151 10.49 14.54 14.35
N ARG A 152 10.04 15.75 14.02
CA ARG A 152 9.06 16.49 14.84
C ARG A 152 7.69 15.80 14.89
N ASN A 153 7.29 15.13 13.81
CA ASN A 153 6.03 14.42 13.73
C ASN A 153 6.13 13.02 14.37
N THR A 154 5.21 12.71 15.28
CA THR A 154 5.20 11.46 16.05
C THR A 154 4.97 10.22 15.19
N SER A 155 4.18 10.29 14.12
CA SER A 155 3.95 9.16 13.21
C SER A 155 5.20 8.81 12.39
N PHE A 156 5.95 9.80 11.92
CA PHE A 156 7.24 9.56 11.28
C PHE A 156 8.26 8.96 12.25
N ARG A 157 8.31 9.48 13.48
CA ARG A 157 9.17 8.93 14.54
C ARG A 157 8.83 7.48 14.87
N ALA A 158 7.54 7.16 14.96
CA ALA A 158 7.07 5.79 15.18
C ALA A 158 7.42 4.86 14.02
N TYR A 159 7.30 5.35 12.78
CA TYR A 159 7.65 4.57 11.59
C TYR A 159 9.17 4.37 11.45
N ALA A 160 9.99 5.36 11.82
CA ALA A 160 11.44 5.20 11.93
C ALA A 160 11.83 4.11 12.93
N GLY A 161 11.15 4.03 14.08
CA GLY A 161 11.26 2.89 15.00
C GLY A 161 10.95 1.55 14.34
N HIS A 162 9.91 1.51 13.51
CA HIS A 162 9.47 0.31 12.82
C HIS A 162 10.49 -0.23 11.80
N THR A 163 11.33 0.63 11.21
CA THR A 163 12.33 0.18 10.21
C THR A 163 13.39 -0.75 10.78
N ARG A 164 13.47 -0.84 12.12
CA ARG A 164 14.42 -1.69 12.85
C ARG A 164 13.78 -2.97 13.38
N THR A 165 12.53 -3.24 13.03
CA THR A 165 11.83 -4.47 13.44
C THR A 165 12.13 -5.63 12.48
N PRO A 166 12.16 -6.89 12.96
CA PRO A 166 12.36 -8.05 12.10
C PRO A 166 11.38 -8.13 10.92
N ASP A 167 10.10 -7.83 11.15
CA ASP A 167 9.06 -7.85 10.12
C ASP A 167 9.32 -6.85 9.00
N PHE A 168 9.80 -5.64 9.34
CA PHE A 168 10.16 -4.64 8.33
C PHE A 168 11.38 -5.08 7.53
N LEU A 169 12.43 -5.56 8.20
CA LEU A 169 13.66 -5.98 7.55
C LEU A 169 13.42 -7.13 6.58
N ALA A 170 12.61 -8.12 6.98
CA ALA A 170 12.22 -9.23 6.12
C ALA A 170 11.43 -8.74 4.89
N ALA A 171 10.40 -7.91 5.10
CA ALA A 171 9.57 -7.38 4.01
C ALA A 171 10.37 -6.48 3.05
N MET A 172 11.33 -5.70 3.55
CA MET A 172 12.23 -4.91 2.71
C MET A 172 13.18 -5.79 1.92
N SER A 173 13.72 -6.87 2.51
CA SER A 173 14.56 -7.81 1.76
C SER A 173 13.80 -8.41 0.58
N GLU A 174 12.60 -8.94 0.82
CA GLU A 174 11.73 -9.51 -0.22
C GLU A 174 11.43 -8.48 -1.32
N LEU A 175 11.05 -7.25 -0.96
CA LEU A 175 10.82 -6.16 -1.92
C LEU A 175 12.07 -5.81 -2.74
N LEU A 176 13.25 -5.79 -2.13
CA LEU A 176 14.49 -5.44 -2.82
C LEU A 176 14.96 -6.54 -3.75
N ASP A 177 14.68 -7.80 -3.44
CA ASP A 177 14.95 -8.92 -4.33
C ASP A 177 14.04 -8.84 -5.57
N GLU A 178 12.74 -8.54 -5.39
CA GLU A 178 11.81 -8.25 -6.51
C GLU A 178 12.33 -7.09 -7.40
N VAL A 179 12.83 -6.01 -6.79
CA VAL A 179 13.41 -4.86 -7.52
C VAL A 179 14.65 -5.25 -8.33
N ARG A 180 15.49 -6.16 -7.83
CA ARG A 180 16.72 -6.60 -8.51
C ARG A 180 16.45 -7.59 -9.65
N GLU A 181 15.48 -8.47 -9.47
CA GLU A 181 15.19 -9.56 -10.40
C GLU A 181 14.34 -9.12 -11.60
N ARG A 182 13.57 -8.03 -11.46
CA ARG A 182 12.72 -7.54 -12.55
C ARG A 182 13.51 -6.86 -13.66
N ALA A 183 13.77 -7.63 -14.72
CA ALA A 183 14.32 -7.12 -15.98
C ALA A 183 13.27 -6.52 -16.94
N ASP A 184 11.98 -6.83 -16.76
CA ASP A 184 10.89 -6.53 -17.71
C ASP A 184 10.02 -5.30 -17.34
N GLY A 185 10.41 -4.57 -16.29
CA GLY A 185 9.78 -3.34 -15.86
C GLY A 185 10.06 -3.01 -14.40
N ARG A 186 9.35 -2.03 -13.86
CA ARG A 186 9.65 -1.50 -12.51
C ARG A 186 8.69 -2.01 -11.45
N VAL A 187 9.23 -2.21 -10.25
CA VAL A 187 8.45 -2.36 -9.01
C VAL A 187 8.15 -0.98 -8.45
N SER A 188 6.90 -0.74 -8.06
CA SER A 188 6.50 0.46 -7.33
C SER A 188 5.84 0.13 -6.00
N VAL A 189 6.20 0.84 -4.93
CA VAL A 189 5.39 0.87 -3.70
C VAL A 189 4.29 1.93 -3.80
N LEU A 190 3.10 1.62 -3.30
CA LEU A 190 1.93 2.49 -3.29
C LEU A 190 1.55 2.91 -1.87
N CYS A 191 1.29 4.20 -1.67
CA CYS A 191 0.62 4.71 -0.47
C CYS A 191 -0.59 5.59 -0.82
N GLY A 192 -1.27 6.15 0.19
CA GLY A 192 -2.45 7.01 -0.02
C GLY A 192 -2.19 8.50 -0.22
N GLU A 193 -1.01 9.01 0.15
CA GLU A 193 -0.69 10.43 0.12
C GLU A 193 -0.06 10.83 -1.22
N THR A 194 -0.57 11.88 -1.87
CA THR A 194 -0.11 12.39 -3.16
C THR A 194 1.37 12.78 -3.12
N VAL A 195 1.81 13.45 -2.05
CA VAL A 195 3.18 13.96 -1.94
C VAL A 195 4.07 13.07 -1.06
N TRP A 196 5.21 12.65 -1.59
CA TRP A 196 6.05 11.64 -0.94
C TRP A 196 6.62 12.10 0.42
N TRP A 197 6.91 13.40 0.57
CA TRP A 197 7.54 13.95 1.77
C TRP A 197 6.62 14.02 2.99
N ARG A 198 5.31 13.76 2.83
CA ARG A 198 4.31 13.79 3.92
C ARG A 198 3.85 12.40 4.37
N CYS A 199 4.44 11.33 3.83
CA CYS A 199 4.07 9.97 4.22
C CYS A 199 5.27 9.03 4.40
N HIS A 200 4.97 7.83 4.89
CA HIS A 200 5.95 6.81 5.25
C HIS A 200 6.77 6.29 4.06
N ARG A 201 6.30 6.43 2.80
CA ARG A 201 7.08 6.01 1.63
C ARG A 201 8.39 6.77 1.49
N ARG A 202 8.51 7.95 2.10
CA ARG A 202 9.79 8.66 2.26
C ARG A 202 10.82 7.82 3.03
N ILE A 203 10.42 7.21 4.14
CA ILE A 203 11.31 6.41 4.98
C ILE A 203 11.64 5.07 4.30
N ILE A 204 10.70 4.49 3.54
CA ILE A 204 11.01 3.33 2.69
C ILE A 204 12.10 3.70 1.67
N ALA A 205 11.98 4.85 1.02
CA ALA A 205 12.97 5.33 0.06
C ALA A 205 14.32 5.68 0.70
N ASP A 206 14.33 6.24 1.92
CA ASP A 206 15.57 6.43 2.69
C ASP A 206 16.27 5.07 2.91
N TYR A 207 15.51 4.03 3.27
CA TYR A 207 16.06 2.69 3.51
C TYR A 207 16.66 2.10 2.22
N THR A 208 15.94 2.14 1.11
CA THR A 208 16.48 1.59 -0.16
C THR A 208 17.76 2.30 -0.56
N TRP A 209 17.78 3.63 -0.42
CA TRP A 209 18.92 4.45 -0.81
C TRP A 209 20.13 4.25 0.11
N LEU A 210 19.95 4.45 1.41
CA LEU A 210 21.03 4.51 2.39
C LEU A 210 21.50 3.13 2.84
N VAL A 211 20.58 2.18 2.99
CA VAL A 211 20.90 0.84 3.53
C VAL A 211 21.17 -0.16 2.39
N ALA A 212 20.31 -0.17 1.36
CA ALA A 212 20.42 -1.15 0.28
C ALA A 212 21.29 -0.69 -0.90
N GLY A 213 21.65 0.59 -0.97
CA GLY A 213 22.37 1.18 -2.10
C GLY A 213 21.57 1.15 -3.40
N ILE A 214 20.24 1.01 -3.31
CA ILE A 214 19.32 0.96 -4.45
C ILE A 214 18.62 2.32 -4.56
N PRO A 215 18.77 3.03 -5.70
CA PRO A 215 18.08 4.28 -5.91
C PRO A 215 16.57 4.16 -5.77
N ALA A 216 15.94 5.26 -5.35
CA ALA A 216 14.49 5.37 -5.32
C ALA A 216 14.03 6.62 -6.07
N TRP A 217 12.91 6.49 -6.79
CA TRP A 217 12.27 7.60 -7.48
C TRP A 217 10.81 7.74 -7.07
N HIS A 218 10.36 8.97 -6.92
CA HIS A 218 8.98 9.31 -6.64
C HIS A 218 8.27 9.63 -7.96
N LEU A 219 7.30 8.78 -8.34
CA LEU A 219 6.40 9.05 -9.44
C LEU A 219 5.36 10.09 -9.00
N MET A 220 5.47 11.26 -9.60
CA MET A 220 4.58 12.40 -9.38
C MET A 220 3.34 12.27 -10.28
N HIS A 221 2.22 12.89 -9.90
CA HIS A 221 0.96 12.79 -10.67
C HIS A 221 1.02 13.39 -12.08
N ASP A 222 2.04 14.21 -12.36
CA ASP A 222 2.33 14.73 -13.70
C ASP A 222 3.21 13.78 -14.56
N GLY A 223 3.49 12.57 -14.06
CA GLY A 223 4.30 11.56 -14.74
C GLY A 223 5.81 11.69 -14.53
N ARG A 224 6.30 12.76 -13.88
CA ARG A 224 7.72 12.91 -13.61
C ARG A 224 8.22 11.92 -12.56
N LEU A 225 9.42 11.38 -12.78
CA LEU A 225 10.18 10.66 -11.77
C LEU A 225 11.17 11.61 -11.11
N VAL A 226 10.97 11.86 -9.81
CA VAL A 226 11.87 12.68 -9.00
C VAL A 226 12.72 11.77 -8.15
N GLU A 227 14.04 11.85 -8.29
CA GLU A 227 14.96 11.11 -7.45
C GLU A 227 14.75 11.44 -5.97
N HIS A 228 14.81 10.41 -5.12
CA HIS A 228 14.63 10.57 -3.69
C HIS A 228 15.86 11.27 -3.07
N PRO A 229 15.70 12.46 -2.48
CA PRO A 229 16.77 13.05 -1.68
C PRO A 229 16.77 12.40 -0.29
N PRO A 230 17.87 11.74 0.13
CA PRO A 230 17.95 11.15 1.45
C PRO A 230 17.68 12.18 2.54
N THR A 231 16.95 11.78 3.56
CA THR A 231 16.58 12.65 4.67
C THR A 231 17.85 13.15 5.39
N PRO A 232 18.05 14.47 5.55
CA PRO A 232 19.27 15.01 6.16
C PRO A 232 19.58 14.48 7.56
N GLY A 233 18.54 14.18 8.35
CA GLY A 233 18.69 13.62 9.68
C GLY A 233 18.98 12.11 9.72
N ALA A 234 18.99 11.43 8.57
CA ALA A 234 19.14 9.99 8.49
C ALA A 234 20.62 9.58 8.43
N ARG A 235 20.96 8.51 9.16
CA ARG A 235 22.24 7.81 9.01
C ARG A 235 22.07 6.31 9.22
N VAL A 236 23.01 5.55 8.68
CA VAL A 236 23.10 4.10 8.93
C VAL A 236 24.01 3.87 10.13
N GLN A 237 23.55 3.08 11.10
CA GLN A 237 24.33 2.65 12.26
C GLN A 237 25.32 1.55 11.88
N SER A 238 26.26 1.23 12.77
CA SER A 238 27.28 0.20 12.52
C SER A 238 26.71 -1.21 12.34
N ASP A 239 25.50 -1.46 12.85
CA ASP A 239 24.76 -2.71 12.69
C ASP A 239 23.90 -2.75 11.40
N GLY A 240 23.99 -1.71 10.55
CA GLY A 240 23.24 -1.59 9.30
C GLY A 240 21.83 -1.04 9.48
N LEU A 241 21.41 -0.67 10.68
CA LEU A 241 20.07 -0.15 10.94
C LEU A 241 19.98 1.36 10.67
N LEU A 242 18.83 1.77 10.12
CA LEU A 242 18.54 3.18 9.85
C LEU A 242 18.10 3.90 11.13
N VAL A 243 18.69 5.06 11.42
CA VAL A 243 18.30 5.95 12.53
C VAL A 243 18.22 7.40 12.06
N TYR A 244 17.36 8.18 12.70
CA TYR A 244 17.15 9.61 12.38
C TYR A 244 17.50 10.52 13.55
N ASP A 245 18.79 10.64 13.86
CA ASP A 245 19.31 11.35 15.03
C ASP A 245 20.32 12.47 14.69
N VAL A 246 20.59 12.71 13.39
CA VAL A 246 21.52 13.75 12.95
C VAL A 246 20.83 15.11 12.99
N ASP A 247 21.48 16.09 13.60
CA ASP A 247 21.12 17.50 13.52
C ASP A 247 21.81 18.13 12.30
N PRO A 248 21.06 18.54 11.26
CA PRO A 248 21.66 19.14 10.06
C PRO A 248 22.15 20.58 10.26
N GLY A 249 21.90 21.20 11.42
CA GLY A 249 22.29 22.59 11.72
C GLY A 249 21.21 23.62 11.42
#